data_AF-A0A9E4X9V4-F1
#
_entry.id   AF-A0A9E4X9V4-F1
#
_cell.length_a   1.000
_cell.length_b   1.000
_cell.length_c   1.000
_cell.angle_alpha   90.00
_cell.angle_beta   90.00
_cell.angle_gamma   90.00
#
_symmetry.space_group_name_H-M   'P 1'
#
loop_
_entity.id
_entity.type
_entity.pdbx_description
1 polymer ?
#
loop_
_entity_poly.entity_id
_entity_poly.type
_entity_poly.pdbx_seq_one_letter_code
_entity_poly.pdbx_strand_id
1 'polypeptide(L)'
;MVPTPLTSFQEIESEWERVLSASPVNTVFLTPQWQEVWWDTFGNGKKMAGFYVEDPHGVAAIASLTRSGETLSFLGNPETVDYN
;
A
#
# COMPACT_ATOMS: atom_id res chain seq x y z
N MET A 1 13.73 -7.86 11.38
CA MET A 1 13.13 -7.53 10.06
C MET A 1 13.46 -6.10 9.74
N VAL A 2 14.03 -5.85 8.57
CA VAL A 2 14.27 -4.49 8.05
C VAL A 2 13.20 -4.24 7.00
N PRO A 3 12.38 -3.18 7.10
CA PRO A 3 11.40 -2.86 6.08
C PRO A 3 12.10 -2.39 4.80
N THR A 4 11.65 -2.91 3.65
CA THR A 4 12.18 -2.55 2.33
C THR A 4 11.26 -1.53 1.67
N PRO A 5 11.78 -0.44 1.07
CA PRO A 5 10.95 0.54 0.38
C PRO A 5 10.17 -0.06 -0.79
N LEU A 6 8.90 0.34 -0.91
CA LEU A 6 8.07 0.08 -2.09
C LEU A 6 8.30 1.20 -3.11
N THR A 7 8.76 0.82 -4.31
CA THR A 7 9.04 1.75 -5.42
C THR A 7 8.06 1.62 -6.59
N SER A 8 7.38 0.48 -6.70
CA SER A 8 6.38 0.18 -7.74
C SER A 8 5.40 -0.87 -7.23
N PHE A 9 4.12 -0.71 -7.58
CA PHE A 9 3.10 -1.72 -7.28
C PHE A 9 3.28 -2.99 -8.12
N GLN A 10 3.73 -2.86 -9.38
CA GLN A 10 3.97 -3.98 -10.29
C GLN A 10 5.12 -4.89 -9.83
N GLU A 11 6.19 -4.32 -9.29
CA GLU A 11 7.37 -5.10 -8.87
C GLU A 11 7.05 -6.14 -7.79
N ILE A 12 6.03 -5.90 -6.97
CA ILE A 12 5.62 -6.79 -5.89
C ILE A 12 4.20 -7.34 -6.07
N GLU A 13 3.59 -7.19 -7.25
CA GLU A 13 2.17 -7.52 -7.48
C GLU A 13 1.84 -8.95 -7.06
N SER A 14 2.57 -9.95 -7.55
CA SER A 14 2.34 -11.36 -7.23
C SER A 14 2.49 -11.66 -5.74
N GLU A 15 3.48 -11.07 -5.08
CA GLU A 15 3.70 -11.25 -3.64
C GLU A 15 2.62 -10.55 -2.82
N TRP A 16 2.15 -9.38 -3.29
CA TRP A 16 1.03 -8.67 -2.69
C TRP A 16 -0.25 -9.49 -2.77
N GLU A 17 -0.58 -10.02 -3.94
CA GLU A 17 -1.76 -10.88 -4.11
C GLU A 17 -1.68 -12.13 -3.24
N ARG A 18 -0.49 -12.71 -3.09
CA ARG A 18 -0.26 -13.82 -2.16
C ARG A 18 -0.54 -13.41 -0.71
N VAL A 19 0.00 -12.29 -0.24
CA VAL A 19 -0.25 -11.77 1.12
C VAL A 19 -1.73 -11.46 1.33
N LEU A 20 -2.37 -10.82 0.36
CA LEU A 20 -3.78 -10.43 0.44
C LEU A 20 -4.71 -11.65 0.45
N SER A 21 -4.43 -12.68 -0.35
CA SER A 21 -5.22 -13.92 -0.38
C SER A 21 -5.18 -14.67 0.96
N ALA A 22 -4.09 -14.54 1.72
CA ALA A 22 -3.93 -15.11 3.05
C ALA A 22 -4.43 -14.18 4.19
N SER A 23 -4.77 -12.93 3.88
CA SER A 23 -5.24 -11.95 4.86
C SER A 23 -6.69 -12.24 5.26
N PRO A 24 -7.05 -12.14 6.56
CA PRO A 24 -8.45 -12.19 6.99
C PRO A 24 -9.28 -11.01 6.43
N VAL A 25 -8.61 -9.96 5.94
CA VAL A 25 -9.21 -8.82 5.26
C VAL A 25 -8.71 -8.81 3.81
N ASN A 26 -9.48 -9.48 2.94
CA ASN A 26 -9.24 -9.56 1.50
C ASN A 26 -10.31 -8.75 0.77
N THR A 27 -10.07 -7.45 0.61
CA THR A 27 -11.01 -6.53 -0.04
C THR A 27 -10.37 -5.90 -1.27
N VAL A 28 -11.20 -5.48 -2.22
CA VAL A 28 -10.73 -4.81 -3.45
C VAL A 28 -9.87 -3.58 -3.15
N PHE A 29 -10.13 -2.88 -2.05
CA PHE A 29 -9.38 -1.68 -1.66
C PHE A 29 -7.93 -1.97 -1.28
N LEU A 30 -7.59 -3.21 -0.96
CA LEU A 30 -6.25 -3.64 -0.61
C LEU A 30 -5.53 -4.34 -1.76
N THR A 31 -6.13 -4.45 -2.95
CA THR A 31 -5.44 -5.05 -4.10
C THR A 31 -4.37 -4.11 -4.65
N PRO A 32 -3.26 -4.62 -5.21
CA PRO A 32 -2.21 -3.78 -5.77
C PRO A 32 -2.75 -2.87 -6.88
N GLN A 33 -3.70 -3.36 -7.70
CA GLN A 33 -4.30 -2.57 -8.77
C GLN A 33 -5.14 -1.41 -8.24
N TRP A 34 -5.92 -1.62 -7.16
CA TRP A 34 -6.67 -0.51 -6.56
C TRP A 34 -5.75 0.49 -5.88
N GLN A 35 -4.71 0.02 -5.19
CA GLN A 35 -3.71 0.88 -4.54
C GLN A 35 -2.96 1.74 -5.57
N GLU A 36 -2.63 1.18 -6.72
CA GLU A 36 -2.03 1.92 -7.84
C GLU A 36 -2.98 2.99 -8.39
N VAL A 37 -4.21 2.64 -8.74
CA VAL A 37 -5.21 3.62 -9.23
C VAL A 37 -5.44 4.73 -8.21
N TRP A 38 -5.50 4.36 -6.92
CA TRP A 38 -5.66 5.31 -5.83
C TRP A 38 -4.46 6.26 -5.73
N TRP A 39 -3.25 5.73 -5.90
CA TRP A 39 -2.01 6.50 -5.95
C TRP A 39 -1.98 7.47 -7.13
N ASP A 40 -2.32 7.01 -8.32
CA ASP A 40 -2.34 7.84 -9.52
C ASP A 40 -3.38 8.97 -9.43
N THR A 41 -4.51 8.69 -8.78
CA THR A 41 -5.61 9.67 -8.64
C THR A 41 -5.35 10.69 -7.54
N PHE A 42 -4.88 10.26 -6.36
CA PHE A 42 -4.82 11.10 -5.16
C PHE A 42 -3.39 11.39 -4.67
N GLY A 43 -2.38 10.77 -5.27
CA GLY A 43 -0.98 10.97 -4.92
C GLY A 43 -0.54 12.42 -5.03
N ASN A 44 -1.05 13.16 -6.03
CA ASN A 44 -0.90 14.62 -6.19
C ASN A 44 0.49 15.17 -5.82
N GLY A 45 1.56 14.58 -6.38
CA GLY A 45 2.95 15.00 -6.14
C GLY A 45 3.55 14.55 -4.80
N LYS A 46 2.82 13.82 -3.96
CA LYS A 46 3.36 13.13 -2.78
C LYS A 46 4.34 12.04 -3.23
N LYS A 47 5.30 11.74 -2.36
CA LYS A 47 6.27 10.67 -2.60
C LYS A 47 5.76 9.36 -2.01
N MET A 48 5.89 8.28 -2.77
CA MET A 48 5.64 6.94 -2.28
C MET A 48 6.63 6.64 -1.16
N ALA A 49 6.09 6.15 -0.05
CA ALA A 49 6.86 5.72 1.10
C ALA A 49 6.25 4.42 1.64
N GLY A 50 5.71 3.59 0.75
CA GLY A 50 5.28 2.27 1.13
C GLY A 50 6.47 1.42 1.55
N PHE A 51 6.19 0.40 2.35
CA PHE A 51 7.18 -0.58 2.76
C PHE A 51 6.59 -1.97 2.71
N TYR A 52 7.45 -2.96 2.55
CA TYR A 52 7.09 -4.33 2.81
C TYR A 52 8.10 -4.98 3.75
N VAL A 53 7.65 -6.04 4.41
CA VAL A 53 8.43 -6.83 5.36
C VAL A 53 8.48 -8.25 4.85
N GLU A 54 9.67 -8.83 4.86
CA GLU A 54 9.91 -10.22 4.43
C GLU A 54 10.16 -11.14 5.62
N ASP A 55 9.67 -12.38 5.50
CA ASP A 55 10.03 -13.52 6.35
C ASP A 55 10.77 -14.60 5.52
N PRO A 56 11.15 -15.76 6.09
CA PRO A 56 11.82 -16.82 5.35
C PRO A 56 11.03 -17.40 4.15
N HIS A 57 9.75 -17.07 4.00
CA HIS A 57 8.83 -17.53 2.97
C HIS A 57 8.46 -16.43 1.95
N GLY A 58 9.05 -15.24 2.05
CA GLY A 58 8.83 -14.12 1.13
C GLY A 58 8.19 -12.91 1.80
N VAL A 59 7.43 -12.11 1.05
CA VAL A 59 6.76 -10.93 1.62
C VAL A 59 5.69 -11.37 2.63
N ALA A 60 5.76 -10.87 3.86
CA ALA A 60 4.84 -11.20 4.94
C ALA A 60 3.84 -10.08 5.22
N ALA A 61 4.21 -8.83 4.97
CA ALA A 61 3.35 -7.68 5.17
C ALA A 61 3.71 -6.53 4.23
N ILE A 62 2.71 -5.73 3.85
CA ILE A 62 2.85 -4.58 2.96
C ILE A 62 2.06 -3.40 3.53
N ALA A 63 2.64 -2.20 3.45
CA ALA A 63 1.99 -0.96 3.80
C ALA A 63 2.22 0.08 2.69
N SER A 64 1.15 0.50 2.01
CA SER A 64 1.18 1.64 1.08
C SER A 64 1.02 2.94 1.86
N LEU A 65 2.07 3.77 1.88
CA LEU A 65 2.09 5.03 2.61
C LEU A 65 2.57 6.16 1.70
N THR A 66 2.13 7.36 2.05
CA THR A 66 2.58 8.63 1.47
C THR A 66 3.56 9.31 2.42
N ARG A 67 4.51 10.06 1.86
CA ARG A 67 5.37 10.96 2.63
C ARG A 67 5.17 12.41 2.23
N SER A 68 5.00 13.26 3.24
CA SER A 68 5.05 14.72 3.13
C SER A 68 5.97 15.27 4.22
N GLY A 69 7.14 15.79 3.82
CA GLY A 69 8.18 16.20 4.78
C GLY A 69 8.64 15.01 5.64
N GLU A 70 8.43 15.12 6.95
CA GLU A 70 8.76 14.07 7.94
C GLU A 70 7.57 13.18 8.32
N THR A 71 6.38 13.47 7.77
CA THR A 71 5.16 12.73 8.08
C THR A 71 4.93 11.60 7.09
N LEU A 72 4.68 10.40 7.64
CA LEU A 72 4.11 9.27 6.91
C LEU A 72 2.61 9.16 7.20
N SER A 73 1.81 8.97 6.16
CA SER A 73 0.36 8.83 6.29
C SER A 73 -0.19 7.89 5.23
N PHE A 74 -1.30 7.22 5.54
CA PHE A 74 -2.08 6.51 4.52
C PHE A 74 -2.56 7.49 3.44
N LEU A 75 -2.65 7.01 2.20
CA LEU A 75 -3.21 7.82 1.13
C LEU A 75 -4.74 7.89 1.30
N GLY A 76 -5.22 9.03 1.80
CA GLY A 76 -6.63 9.29 2.01
C GLY A 76 -6.85 10.67 2.63
N ASN A 77 -8.12 11.05 2.78
CA ASN A 77 -8.52 12.24 3.52
C ASN A 77 -9.35 11.77 4.73
N PRO A 78 -9.07 12.20 5.97
CA PRO A 78 -9.97 11.93 7.09
C PRO A 78 -11.39 12.48 6.89
N GLU A 79 -11.60 13.40 5.93
CA GLU A 79 -12.92 13.95 5.58
C GLU A 79 -13.65 13.20 4.43
N THR A 80 -13.26 11.97 4.09
CA THR A 80 -14.16 11.13 3.28
C THR A 80 -15.36 10.74 4.13
N VAL A 81 -16.42 11.54 4.03
CA VAL A 81 -17.76 11.21 4.49
C VAL A 81 -18.33 10.14 3.56
N ASP A 82 -18.70 8.99 4.12
CA ASP A 82 -19.62 8.07 3.46
C ASP A 82 -20.97 8.81 3.39
N TYR A 83 -21.43 9.12 2.17
CA TYR A 83 -22.81 9.56 1.98
C TYR A 83 -23.73 8.40 2.36
N ASN A 84 -24.36 8.48 3.54
CA ASN A 84 -25.53 7.68 3.90
C ASN A 84 -26.80 8.27 3.29
#